data_AF-G5SMJ7-F1
#
_entry.id   AF-G5SMJ7-F1
#
_cell.length_a   1.000
_cell.length_b   1.000
_cell.length_c   1.000
_cell.angle_alpha   90.00
_cell.angle_beta   90.00
_cell.angle_gamma   90.00
#
_symmetry.space_group_name_H-M   'P 1'
#
loop_
_entity.id
_entity.type
_entity.pdbx_description
1 polymer ?
#
loop_
_entity_poly.entity_id
_entity_poly.type
_entity_poly.pdbx_seq_one_letter_code
_entity_poly.pdbx_strand_id
1 'polypeptide(L)' 'MKLDGETVKSKRVNAGASVRYEVSKVGYTTQSGTIETKSSDAGKTVDKQIVLVAVSG' A
#
# COMPACT_ATOMS: atom_id res chain seq x y z
N MET A 1 2.96 5.58 5.49
CA MET A 1 2.81 4.18 5.07
C MET A 1 4.16 3.64 4.71
N LYS A 2 4.32 2.32 4.76
CA LYS A 2 5.47 1.60 4.24
C LYS A 2 5.06 0.81 3.01
N LEU A 3 5.88 0.84 1.96
CA LEU A 3 5.77 -0.03 0.78
C LEU A 3 7.03 -0.90 0.73
N ASP A 4 6.86 -2.21 0.74
CA ASP A 4 7.95 -3.21 0.85
C ASP A 4 8.93 -2.93 2.00
N GLY A 5 8.42 -2.44 3.14
CA GLY A 5 9.22 -2.09 4.31
C GLY A 5 9.81 -0.68 4.30
N GLU A 6 9.80 0.03 3.17
CA GLU A 6 10.31 1.40 3.06
C GLU A 6 9.23 2.43 3.31
N THR A 7 9.50 3.43 4.16
CA THR A 7 8.55 4.52 4.43
C THR A 7 8.50 5.49 3.24
N VAL A 8 7.51 5.33 2.37
CA VAL A 8 7.32 6.15 1.17
C VAL A 8 5.85 6.52 0.97
N LYS A 9 5.58 7.52 0.12
CA LYS A 9 4.21 7.90 -0.32
C LYS A 9 3.81 7.27 -1.65
N SER A 10 4.77 6.85 -2.45
CA SER A 10 4.56 6.14 -3.71
C SER A 10 5.83 5.35 -4.05
N LYS A 11 5.67 4.29 -4.86
CA LYS A 11 6.77 3.48 -5.36
C LYS A 11 6.49 3.13 -6.81
N ARG A 12 7.50 3.29 -7.67
CA ARG A 12 7.44 2.72 -9.03
C ARG A 12 7.86 1.27 -8.93
N VAL A 13 7.04 0.39 -9.48
CA VAL A 13 7.30 -1.04 -9.53
C VAL A 13 7.21 -1.55 -10.96
N ASN A 14 7.93 -2.61 -11.24
CA ASN A 14 7.88 -3.28 -12.53
C ASN A 14 6.50 -3.90 -12.72
N ALA A 15 6.03 -3.96 -13.96
CA ALA A 15 4.74 -4.55 -14.28
C ALA A 15 4.74 -6.04 -13.93
N GLY A 16 3.70 -6.52 -13.25
CA GLY A 16 3.64 -7.89 -12.75
C GLY A 16 4.25 -8.09 -11.36
N ALA A 17 4.77 -7.03 -10.72
CA ALA A 17 5.30 -7.10 -9.37
C ALA A 17 4.19 -7.03 -8.31
N SER A 18 4.46 -7.61 -7.14
CA SER A 18 3.62 -7.46 -5.94
C SER A 18 4.26 -6.47 -4.98
N VAL A 19 3.47 -5.52 -4.47
CA VAL A 19 3.91 -4.52 -3.48
C VAL A 19 3.20 -4.78 -2.16
N ARG A 20 3.95 -5.01 -1.09
CA ARG A 20 3.37 -5.12 0.25
C ARG A 20 3.22 -3.72 0.84
N TYR A 21 2.04 -3.36 1.30
CA TYR A 21 1.82 -2.09 2.00
C TYR A 21 1.51 -2.33 3.48
N GLU A 22 1.94 -1.37 4.29
CA GLU A 22 1.60 -1.28 5.71
C GLU A 22 1.31 0.18 6.07
N VAL A 23 0.16 0.43 6.66
CA VAL A 23 -0.25 1.75 7.14
C VAL A 23 -0.49 1.64 8.64
N SER A 24 0.43 2.24 9.39
CA SER A 24 0.26 2.48 10.82
C SER A 24 0.07 3.97 11.06
N LYS A 25 -0.90 4.30 11.92
CA LYS A 25 -1.15 5.65 12.40
C LYS A 25 -1.64 5.53 13.85
N VAL A 26 -1.07 6.32 14.74
CA VAL A 26 -1.48 6.34 16.16
C VAL A 26 -2.98 6.62 16.27
N GLY A 27 -3.69 5.86 17.09
CA GLY A 27 -5.15 5.92 17.23
C GLY A 27 -5.93 5.15 16.17
N TYR A 28 -5.27 4.47 15.23
CA TYR A 28 -5.89 3.62 14.22
C TYR A 28 -5.29 2.21 14.19
N THR A 29 -6.11 1.24 13.80
CA THR A 29 -5.66 -0.14 13.60
C THR A 29 -4.68 -0.19 12.44
N THR A 30 -3.53 -0.84 12.64
CA THR A 30 -2.55 -1.02 11.57
C THR A 30 -3.16 -1.90 10.49
N GLN A 31 -3.14 -1.40 9.26
CA GLN A 31 -3.61 -2.13 8.08
C GLN A 31 -2.43 -2.52 7.21
N SER A 32 -2.41 -3.77 6.77
CA SER A 32 -1.42 -4.25 5.81
C SER A 32 -2.08 -5.13 4.76
N GLY A 33 -1.43 -5.24 3.60
CA GLY A 33 -1.91 -6.06 2.51
C GLY A 33 -0.92 -6.07 1.35
N THR A 34 -1.33 -6.71 0.26
CA THR A 34 -0.54 -6.80 -0.96
C THR A 34 -1.31 -6.15 -2.11
N ILE A 35 -0.61 -5.35 -2.90
CA ILE A 35 -1.08 -4.81 -4.17
C ILE A 35 -0.39 -5.62 -5.25
N GLU A 36 -1.14 -6.45 -5.95
CA GLU A 36 -0.65 -7.17 -7.13
C GLU A 36 -0.80 -6.25 -8.34
N THR A 37 0.33 -5.93 -8.99
CA THR A 37 0.30 -5.24 -10.29
C THR A 37 0.32 -6.27 -11.41
N LYS A 38 -0.33 -5.96 -12.52
CA LYS A 38 -0.33 -6.78 -13.74
C LYS A 38 0.57 -6.15 -14.79
N SER A 39 0.96 -6.93 -15.79
CA SER A 39 1.69 -6.41 -16.96
C SER A 39 0.94 -5.26 -17.65
N SER A 40 -0.39 -5.28 -17.60
CA SER A 40 -1.29 -4.23 -18.11
C SER A 40 -1.26 -2.91 -17.32
N ASP A 41 -0.64 -2.91 -16.14
CA ASP A 41 -0.49 -1.74 -15.27
C ASP A 41 0.85 -1.03 -15.50
N ALA A 42 1.67 -1.52 -16.42
CA ALA A 42 2.88 -0.85 -16.87
C ALA A 42 2.58 0.60 -17.29
N GLY A 43 3.26 1.56 -16.64
CA GLY A 43 3.08 2.99 -16.91
C GLY A 43 1.81 3.62 -16.34
N LYS A 44 0.99 2.88 -15.59
CA LYS A 44 -0.20 3.40 -14.90
C LYS A 44 0.08 3.67 -13.43
N THR A 45 -0.67 4.62 -12.86
CA THR A 45 -0.75 4.80 -11.41
C THR A 45 -1.81 3.85 -10.86
N VAL A 46 -1.42 2.99 -9.92
CA VAL A 46 -2.37 2.13 -9.18
C VAL A 46 -2.66 2.80 -7.85
N ASP A 47 -3.82 3.43 -7.74
CA ASP A 47 -4.27 4.05 -6.48
C ASP A 47 -4.95 3.02 -5.59
N LYS A 48 -4.45 2.87 -4.36
CA LYS A 48 -5.11 2.05 -3.33
C LYS A 48 -5.75 2.96 -2.29
N GLN A 49 -7.07 2.95 -2.23
CA GLN A 49 -7.79 3.60 -1.14
C GLN A 49 -7.69 2.73 0.11
N ILE A 50 -7.19 3.31 1.20
CA ILE A 50 -7.03 2.65 2.49
C ILE A 50 -7.95 3.35 3.48
N VAL A 51 -8.92 2.61 4.01
CA VAL A 51 -9.89 3.12 4.99
C VAL A 51 -9.34 2.85 6.39
N LEU A 52 -8.87 3.91 7.05
CA LEU A 52 -8.35 3.80 8.41
C LEU A 52 -9.50 3.53 9.39
N VAL A 53 -9.41 2.43 10.13
CA VAL A 53 -10.35 2.07 11.20
C VAL A 53 -9.76 2.55 12.52
N ALA A 54 -10.50 3.38 13.25
CA ALA A 54 -10.07 3.85 14.57
C ALA A 54 -9.95 2.67 15.53
N VAL A 55 -8.96 2.69 16.42
CA VAL A 55 -8.91 1.69 17.50
C VAL A 55 -10.03 2.05 18.45
N SER A 56 -11.11 1.28 18.46
CA SER A 56 -12.17 1.43 19.46
C SER A 56 -11.62 1.02 20.81
N GLY A 57 -11.36 2.00 21.67
CA GLY A 57 -11.08 1.83 23.11
C GLY A 57 -12.36 1.94 23.93
#